data_AF-A0A2N2F0X2-F1
#
_entry.id   AF-A0A2N2F0X2-F1
#
_cell.length_a   1.000
_cell.length_b   1.000
_cell.length_c   1.000
_cell.angle_alpha   90.00
_cell.angle_beta   90.00
_cell.angle_gamma   90.00
#
_symmetry.space_group_name_H-M   'P 1'
#
loop_
_entity.id
_entity.type
_entity.pdbx_description
1 polymer ?
#
loop_
_entity_poly.entity_id
_entity_poly.type
_entity_poly.pdbx_seq_one_letter_code
_entity_poly.pdbx_strand_id
1 'polypeptide(L)'
;MTEGESEDNELIMKTFVFRAIRHLFTAAVCGFFVSPAVALEIPVSAVTDGKAMRIAYADMELIYNVCPQKARATKEYRDAKDAYETAISSITAALAVRRGDTERLQKEIEEYRRGTSAAPVDVSTETLPPAADKTASAKTVEAVYEKEIARKAADTDITKLEASLDKARAEMVSGISDIEKNCSTDILQTIYKVLEQIAVEEELLVIIDKNYILYAPEAYDITSKVIDRLK
;
A
#
# COMPACT_ATOMS: atom_id res chain seq x y z
N MET A 1 -4.92 37.68 27.02
CA MET A 1 -4.33 36.41 27.49
C MET A 1 -5.47 35.42 27.65
N THR A 2 -5.72 34.57 26.63
CA THR A 2 -6.48 33.30 26.65
C THR A 2 -7.02 32.99 25.24
N GLU A 3 -6.15 32.71 24.27
CA GLU A 3 -6.56 32.15 22.96
C GLU A 3 -5.64 31.01 22.50
N GLY A 4 -4.80 30.46 23.39
CA GLY A 4 -3.79 29.46 23.06
C GLY A 4 -4.09 28.00 23.44
N GLU A 5 -5.25 27.69 24.02
CA GLU A 5 -5.55 26.34 24.56
C GLU A 5 -6.52 25.51 23.69
N SER A 6 -6.96 26.02 22.54
CA SER A 6 -7.98 25.33 21.73
C SER A 6 -7.40 24.30 20.76
N GLU A 7 -6.20 24.51 20.21
CA GLU A 7 -5.66 23.64 19.15
C GLU A 7 -4.99 22.38 19.70
N ASP A 8 -4.39 22.44 20.89
CA ASP A 8 -3.74 21.28 21.52
C ASP A 8 -4.75 20.21 21.97
N ASN A 9 -5.97 20.61 22.32
CA ASN A 9 -7.02 19.66 22.73
C ASN A 9 -7.60 18.85 21.56
N GLU A 10 -7.57 19.38 20.33
CA GLU A 10 -8.04 18.66 19.15
C GLU A 10 -7.04 17.60 18.67
N LEU A 11 -5.73 17.88 18.81
CA LEU A 11 -4.67 16.94 18.48
C LEU A 11 -4.57 15.78 19.49
N ILE A 12 -4.84 16.05 20.77
CA ILE A 12 -4.86 15.03 21.83
C ILE A 12 -6.09 14.11 21.67
N MET A 13 -7.27 14.62 21.30
CA MET A 13 -8.43 13.77 21.03
C MET A 13 -8.25 12.86 19.82
N LYS A 14 -7.71 13.36 18.70
CA LYS A 14 -7.48 12.54 17.49
C LYS A 14 -6.46 11.41 17.74
N THR A 15 -5.45 11.68 18.58
CA THR A 15 -4.44 10.67 18.96
C THR A 15 -5.00 9.61 19.93
N PHE A 16 -5.93 10.00 20.82
CA PHE A 16 -6.58 9.05 21.74
C PHE A 16 -7.61 8.14 21.04
N VAL A 17 -8.39 8.68 20.09
CA VAL A 17 -9.39 7.90 19.35
C VAL A 17 -8.73 6.84 18.46
N PHE A 18 -7.60 7.14 17.83
CA PHE A 18 -6.85 6.16 17.03
C PHE A 18 -6.21 5.05 17.87
N ARG A 19 -5.85 5.31 19.13
CA ARG A 19 -5.27 4.30 20.01
C ARG A 19 -6.33 3.40 20.66
N ALA A 20 -7.55 3.91 20.87
CA ALA A 20 -8.66 3.12 21.42
C ALA A 20 -9.26 2.12 20.39
N ILE A 21 -9.30 2.48 19.10
CA ILE A 21 -9.82 1.59 18.05
C ILE A 21 -8.86 0.41 17.76
N ARG A 22 -7.56 0.58 18.01
CA ARG A 22 -6.58 -0.50 17.82
C ARG A 22 -6.62 -1.57 18.92
N HIS A 23 -7.12 -1.26 20.11
CA HIS A 23 -7.20 -2.22 21.22
C HIS A 23 -8.56 -2.92 21.35
N LEU A 24 -9.61 -2.47 20.66
CA LEU A 24 -10.91 -3.16 20.69
C LEU A 24 -11.02 -4.35 19.72
N PHE A 25 -10.05 -4.53 18.81
CA PHE A 25 -10.04 -5.65 17.85
C PHE A 25 -9.06 -6.78 18.21
N THR A 26 -8.41 -6.74 19.37
CA THR A 26 -7.38 -7.72 19.76
C THR A 26 -7.82 -8.73 20.83
N ALA A 27 -9.12 -8.85 21.12
CA ALA A 27 -9.59 -9.65 22.26
C ALA A 27 -10.72 -10.66 21.95
N ALA A 28 -11.02 -10.97 20.69
CA ALA A 28 -12.19 -11.80 20.37
C ALA A 28 -11.98 -12.90 19.30
N VAL A 29 -10.75 -13.37 19.07
CA VAL A 29 -10.50 -14.58 18.24
C VAL A 29 -9.36 -15.42 18.83
N CYS A 30 -9.45 -15.79 20.10
CA CYS A 30 -8.68 -16.89 20.68
C CYS A 30 -9.61 -18.03 21.11
N GLY A 31 -10.59 -18.32 20.25
CA GLY A 31 -11.32 -19.59 20.29
C GLY A 31 -10.44 -20.68 19.70
N PHE A 32 -9.78 -21.41 20.60
CA PHE A 32 -9.21 -22.74 20.42
C PHE A 32 -9.77 -23.50 19.19
N PHE A 33 -9.05 -23.47 18.08
CA PHE A 33 -9.01 -24.61 17.16
C PHE A 33 -7.74 -25.38 17.50
N VAL A 34 -7.83 -26.18 18.56
CA VAL A 34 -6.98 -27.37 18.66
C VAL A 34 -7.50 -28.30 17.58
N SER A 35 -6.98 -28.16 16.36
CA SER A 35 -7.14 -29.20 15.37
C SER A 35 -6.51 -30.46 15.96
N PRO A 36 -7.25 -31.57 16.11
CA PRO A 36 -6.58 -32.84 16.31
C PRO A 36 -5.64 -33.00 15.12
N ALA A 37 -4.35 -33.16 15.40
CA ALA A 37 -3.41 -33.64 14.41
C ALA A 37 -3.88 -35.04 14.05
N VAL A 38 -4.73 -35.12 13.02
CA VAL A 38 -5.14 -36.39 12.42
C VAL A 38 -3.88 -36.90 11.74
N ALA A 39 -3.11 -37.69 12.49
CA ALA A 39 -2.07 -38.52 11.92
C ALA A 39 -2.79 -39.49 10.98
N LEU A 40 -2.74 -39.18 9.69
CA LEU A 40 -3.29 -40.02 8.65
C LEU A 40 -2.38 -41.25 8.55
N GLU A 41 -2.67 -42.28 9.35
CA GLU A 41 -2.07 -43.60 9.18
C GLU A 41 -2.63 -44.18 7.87
N ILE A 42 -1.89 -43.99 6.78
CA ILE A 42 -2.18 -44.67 5.52
C ILE A 42 -1.61 -46.09 5.67
N PRO A 43 -2.43 -47.14 5.81
CA PRO A 43 -1.92 -48.50 5.82
C PRO A 43 -1.29 -48.79 4.46
N VAL A 44 0.03 -48.94 4.42
CA VAL A 44 0.84 -49.25 3.22
C VAL A 44 0.52 -50.64 2.63
N SER A 45 -0.40 -51.40 3.25
CA SER A 45 -0.73 -52.78 2.93
C SER A 45 -1.98 -52.98 2.08
N ALA A 46 -2.64 -51.93 1.58
CA ALA A 46 -3.75 -52.07 0.63
C ALA A 46 -3.22 -52.37 -0.78
N VAL A 47 -2.79 -53.61 -1.00
CA VAL A 47 -2.45 -54.16 -2.31
C VAL A 47 -3.75 -54.36 -3.09
N THR A 48 -4.09 -53.41 -3.95
CA THR A 48 -5.02 -53.65 -5.06
C THR A 48 -4.22 -54.20 -6.25
N ASP A 49 -4.55 -55.41 -6.70
CA ASP A 49 -4.03 -56.04 -7.93
C ASP A 49 -2.54 -56.47 -7.97
N GLY A 50 -1.87 -56.63 -6.83
CA GLY A 50 -0.51 -57.18 -6.78
C GLY A 50 0.59 -56.23 -7.23
N LYS A 51 0.26 -54.98 -7.58
CA LYS A 51 1.23 -53.88 -7.71
C LYS A 51 1.35 -53.17 -6.37
N ALA A 52 2.57 -53.05 -5.86
CA ALA A 52 2.84 -52.26 -4.64
C ALA A 52 2.44 -50.79 -4.89
N MET A 53 1.58 -50.22 -4.05
CA MET A 53 1.26 -48.79 -4.08
C MET A 53 2.54 -47.98 -3.87
N ARG A 54 2.88 -47.13 -4.85
CA ARG A 54 4.05 -46.25 -4.75
C ARG A 54 3.61 -44.88 -4.23
N ILE A 55 3.96 -44.61 -2.98
CA ILE A 55 3.85 -43.29 -2.37
C ILE A 55 5.20 -42.61 -2.54
N ALA A 56 5.18 -41.41 -3.10
CA ALA A 56 6.36 -40.57 -3.24
C ALA A 56 6.24 -39.33 -2.37
N TYR A 57 7.36 -38.65 -2.17
CA TYR A 57 7.36 -37.34 -1.55
C TYR A 57 8.25 -36.36 -2.30
N ALA A 58 7.90 -35.08 -2.16
CA ALA A 58 8.56 -33.98 -2.85
C ALA A 58 8.80 -32.83 -1.87
N ASP A 59 9.99 -32.26 -1.89
CA ASP A 59 10.31 -31.04 -1.16
C ASP A 59 9.81 -29.83 -1.95
N MET A 60 8.56 -29.43 -1.68
CA MET A 60 7.89 -28.36 -2.41
C MET A 60 8.58 -27.01 -2.24
N GLU A 61 9.20 -26.78 -1.08
CA GLU A 61 9.95 -25.56 -0.80
C GLU A 61 11.22 -25.48 -1.66
N LEU A 62 12.00 -26.56 -1.71
CA LEU A 62 13.20 -26.61 -2.54
C LEU A 62 12.84 -26.48 -4.03
N ILE A 63 11.81 -27.20 -4.48
CA ILE A 63 11.30 -27.14 -5.87
C ILE A 63 10.87 -25.71 -6.23
N TYR A 64 10.10 -25.05 -5.37
CA TYR A 64 9.67 -23.68 -5.59
C TYR A 64 10.88 -22.72 -5.68
N ASN A 65 11.87 -22.91 -4.81
CA ASN A 65 13.04 -22.04 -4.74
C ASN A 65 13.95 -22.11 -5.96
N VAL A 66 14.03 -23.27 -6.63
CA VAL A 66 14.86 -23.45 -7.84
C VAL A 66 14.08 -23.27 -9.15
N CYS A 67 12.77 -23.09 -9.09
CA CYS A 67 11.94 -22.91 -10.28
C CYS A 67 12.37 -21.64 -11.07
N PRO A 68 12.73 -21.73 -12.36
CA PRO A 68 13.17 -20.58 -13.15
C PRO A 68 12.16 -19.44 -13.20
N GLN A 69 10.87 -19.76 -13.14
CA GLN A 69 9.78 -18.78 -13.13
C GLN A 69 9.81 -17.89 -11.88
N LYS A 70 10.35 -18.37 -10.75
CA LYS A 70 10.49 -17.58 -9.52
C LYS A 70 11.35 -16.34 -9.74
N ALA A 71 12.45 -16.47 -10.49
CA ALA A 71 13.33 -15.34 -10.79
C ALA A 71 12.61 -14.28 -11.63
N ARG A 72 11.82 -14.72 -12.61
CA ARG A 72 10.97 -13.84 -13.43
C ARG A 72 9.91 -13.14 -12.59
N ALA A 73 9.16 -13.88 -11.76
CA ALA A 73 8.16 -13.34 -10.85
C ALA A 73 8.74 -12.31 -9.88
N THR A 74 9.92 -12.60 -9.31
CA THR A 74 10.61 -11.67 -8.39
C THR A 74 10.99 -10.37 -9.10
N LYS A 75 11.43 -10.46 -10.35
CA LYS A 75 11.74 -9.28 -11.17
C LYS A 75 10.47 -8.48 -11.46
N GLU A 76 9.42 -9.14 -11.92
CA GLU A 76 8.14 -8.50 -12.26
C GLU A 76 7.52 -7.78 -11.05
N TYR A 77 7.54 -8.42 -9.89
CA TYR A 77 7.14 -7.81 -8.62
C TYR A 77 7.94 -6.54 -8.30
N ARG A 78 9.27 -6.61 -8.42
CA ARG A 78 10.16 -5.47 -8.14
C ARG A 78 9.90 -4.33 -9.12
N ASP A 79 9.85 -4.63 -10.41
CA ASP A 79 9.63 -3.63 -11.46
C ASP A 79 8.28 -2.92 -11.25
N ALA A 80 7.23 -3.67 -10.90
CA ALA A 80 5.92 -3.09 -10.59
C ALA A 80 5.93 -2.23 -9.32
N LYS A 81 6.58 -2.70 -8.25
CA LYS A 81 6.73 -1.95 -7.01
C LYS A 81 7.46 -0.62 -7.24
N ASP A 82 8.58 -0.66 -7.95
CA ASP A 82 9.39 0.53 -8.26
C ASP A 82 8.59 1.54 -9.11
N ALA A 83 7.75 1.05 -10.04
CA ALA A 83 6.86 1.90 -10.83
C ALA A 83 5.80 2.60 -9.95
N TYR A 84 5.15 1.89 -9.03
CA TYR A 84 4.20 2.49 -8.10
C TYR A 84 4.86 3.48 -7.14
N GLU A 85 6.03 3.15 -6.59
CA GLU A 85 6.77 4.05 -5.71
C GLU A 85 7.18 5.34 -6.43
N THR A 86 7.62 5.23 -7.70
CA THR A 86 7.92 6.39 -8.55
C THR A 86 6.67 7.25 -8.77
N ALA A 87 5.53 6.64 -9.07
CA ALA A 87 4.27 7.36 -9.27
C ALA A 87 3.84 8.10 -7.99
N ILE A 88 3.86 7.44 -6.83
CA ILE A 88 3.53 8.06 -5.54
C ILE A 88 4.50 9.19 -5.21
N SER A 89 5.80 8.99 -5.44
CA SER A 89 6.81 10.02 -5.21
C SER A 89 6.57 11.26 -6.08
N SER A 90 6.23 11.08 -7.36
CA SER A 90 5.91 12.18 -8.27
C SER A 90 4.69 12.99 -7.82
N ILE A 91 3.62 12.33 -7.37
CA ILE A 91 2.41 13.00 -6.85
C ILE A 91 2.72 13.72 -5.53
N THR A 92 3.50 13.09 -4.66
CA THR A 92 3.93 13.69 -3.38
C THR A 92 4.77 14.94 -3.61
N ALA A 93 5.67 14.93 -4.59
CA ALA A 93 6.46 16.09 -4.97
C ALA A 93 5.57 17.22 -5.53
N ALA A 94 4.60 16.89 -6.40
CA ALA A 94 3.64 17.87 -6.92
C ALA A 94 2.80 18.51 -5.79
N LEU A 95 2.37 17.72 -4.79
CA LEU A 95 1.69 18.23 -3.60
C LEU A 95 2.56 19.22 -2.81
N ALA A 96 3.84 18.88 -2.59
CA ALA A 96 4.75 19.75 -1.86
C ALA A 96 4.93 21.11 -2.56
N VAL A 97 5.08 21.11 -3.88
CA VAL A 97 5.17 22.35 -4.68
C VAL A 97 3.89 23.18 -4.55
N ARG A 98 2.72 22.56 -4.72
CA ARG A 98 1.44 23.27 -4.62
C ARG A 98 1.16 23.85 -3.25
N ARG A 99 1.50 23.13 -2.18
CA ARG A 99 1.41 23.66 -0.81
C ARG A 99 2.32 24.87 -0.61
N GLY A 100 3.55 24.82 -1.13
CA GLY A 100 4.45 25.97 -1.13
C GLY A 100 3.91 27.18 -1.89
N ASP A 101 3.24 26.97 -3.02
CA ASP A 101 2.56 28.04 -3.78
C ASP A 101 1.43 28.68 -2.97
N THR A 102 0.59 27.89 -2.31
CA THR A 102 -0.49 28.38 -1.45
C THR A 102 0.06 29.21 -0.29
N GLU A 103 1.11 28.73 0.39
CA GLU A 103 1.78 29.47 1.47
C GLU A 103 2.35 30.81 1.00
N ARG A 104 2.96 30.83 -0.19
CA ARG A 104 3.46 32.07 -0.81
C ARG A 104 2.32 33.05 -1.10
N LEU A 105 1.24 32.59 -1.74
CA LEU A 105 0.07 33.42 -2.03
C LEU A 105 -0.54 33.99 -0.76
N GLN A 106 -0.59 33.19 0.32
CA GLN A 106 -1.10 33.63 1.61
C GLN A 106 -0.24 34.74 2.22
N LYS A 107 1.09 34.61 2.20
CA LYS A 107 2.00 35.67 2.65
C LYS A 107 1.82 36.96 1.87
N GLU A 108 1.73 36.86 0.54
CA GLU A 108 1.49 38.02 -0.33
C GLU A 108 0.16 38.71 0.03
N ILE A 109 -0.94 37.95 0.18
CA ILE A 109 -2.24 38.50 0.58
C ILE A 109 -2.16 39.23 1.94
N GLU A 110 -1.46 38.67 2.92
CA GLU A 110 -1.26 39.29 4.23
C GLU A 110 -0.43 40.58 4.18
N GLU A 111 0.59 40.63 3.32
CA GLU A 111 1.40 41.83 3.07
C GLU A 111 0.56 42.95 2.46
N TYR A 112 -0.25 42.65 1.43
CA TYR A 112 -1.17 43.62 0.83
C TYR A 112 -2.19 44.13 1.84
N ARG A 113 -2.77 43.24 2.68
CA ARG A 113 -3.70 43.64 3.74
C ARG A 113 -3.05 44.57 4.77
N ARG A 114 -1.82 44.27 5.22
CA ARG A 114 -1.07 45.12 6.16
C ARG A 114 -0.72 46.49 5.56
N GLY A 115 -0.29 46.52 4.30
CA GLY A 115 -0.02 47.77 3.57
C GLY A 115 -1.24 48.68 3.41
N THR A 116 -2.46 48.13 3.47
CA THR A 116 -3.71 48.89 3.39
C THR A 116 -4.24 49.34 4.76
N SER A 117 -3.72 48.78 5.87
CA SER A 117 -4.20 49.03 7.24
C SER A 117 -3.35 50.04 8.04
N ALA A 118 -2.35 50.67 7.43
CA ALA A 118 -1.47 51.64 8.08
C ALA A 118 -1.98 53.09 7.93
N ALA A 119 -3.10 53.41 8.58
CA ALA A 119 -3.42 54.79 8.96
C ALA A 119 -4.30 54.77 10.23
N PRO A 120 -3.78 55.16 11.41
CA PRO A 120 -4.65 55.57 12.50
C PRO A 120 -5.36 56.84 12.03
N VAL A 121 -6.68 56.76 11.86
CA VAL A 121 -7.54 57.93 11.65
C VAL A 121 -7.55 58.68 12.98
N ASP A 122 -6.58 59.57 13.17
CA ASP A 122 -6.62 60.59 14.19
C ASP A 122 -7.62 61.65 13.73
N VAL A 123 -8.81 61.61 14.33
CA VAL A 123 -9.90 62.53 14.05
C VAL A 123 -9.56 63.88 14.68
N SER A 124 -8.80 64.69 13.96
CA SER A 124 -8.70 66.12 14.22
C SER A 124 -9.38 66.91 13.11
N THR A 125 -10.33 67.73 13.56
CA THR A 125 -11.20 68.65 12.84
C THR A 125 -10.44 69.59 11.90
N GLU A 126 -11.14 70.03 10.84
CA GLU A 126 -10.97 71.26 10.05
C GLU A 126 -10.35 71.19 8.63
N THR A 127 -11.20 71.58 7.65
CA THR A 127 -10.93 72.23 6.34
C THR A 127 -10.62 71.37 5.08
N LEU A 128 -11.52 71.46 4.07
CA LEU A 128 -11.34 71.10 2.64
C LEU A 128 -10.21 71.94 1.97
N PRO A 129 -9.57 71.60 0.81
CA PRO A 129 -9.81 70.59 -0.26
C PRO A 129 -8.49 69.83 -0.66
N PRO A 130 -8.29 69.16 -1.85
CA PRO A 130 -9.19 68.66 -2.90
C PRO A 130 -9.20 67.12 -3.03
N ALA A 131 -10.15 66.62 -3.83
CA ALA A 131 -10.29 65.23 -4.20
C ALA A 131 -9.08 64.71 -5.03
N ALA A 132 -8.16 64.02 -4.38
CA ALA A 132 -7.23 63.09 -4.98
C ALA A 132 -7.10 61.87 -4.06
N ASP A 133 -6.82 60.70 -4.63
CA ASP A 133 -6.48 59.45 -3.93
C ASP A 133 -7.60 58.56 -3.34
N LYS A 134 -8.77 58.51 -3.98
CA LYS A 134 -9.65 57.31 -3.86
C LYS A 134 -9.30 56.18 -4.84
N THR A 135 -8.43 56.43 -5.81
CA THR A 135 -8.08 55.47 -6.88
C THR A 135 -6.99 54.47 -6.48
N ALA A 136 -6.13 54.81 -5.50
CA ALA A 136 -5.09 53.91 -5.01
C ALA A 136 -5.68 52.75 -4.17
N SER A 137 -6.76 52.99 -3.42
CA SER A 137 -7.43 51.98 -2.60
C SER A 137 -8.14 50.90 -3.43
N ALA A 138 -8.72 51.26 -4.58
CA ALA A 138 -9.44 50.31 -5.44
C ALA A 138 -8.51 49.27 -6.11
N LYS A 139 -7.32 49.68 -6.57
CA LYS A 139 -6.33 48.78 -7.17
C LYS A 139 -5.78 47.73 -6.19
N THR A 140 -5.63 48.11 -4.91
CA THR A 140 -5.14 47.18 -3.87
C THR A 140 -6.18 46.12 -3.52
N VAL A 141 -7.47 46.49 -3.52
CA VAL A 141 -8.58 45.55 -3.27
C VAL A 141 -8.73 44.55 -4.43
N GLU A 142 -8.58 45.01 -5.67
CA GLU A 142 -8.64 44.16 -6.86
C GLU A 142 -7.50 43.12 -6.89
N ALA A 143 -6.27 43.55 -6.61
CA ALA A 143 -5.11 42.65 -6.54
C ALA A 143 -5.21 41.59 -5.43
N VAL A 144 -5.80 41.93 -4.28
CA VAL A 144 -6.06 40.97 -3.19
C VAL A 144 -7.11 39.94 -3.62
N TYR A 145 -8.16 40.38 -4.32
CA TYR A 145 -9.22 39.48 -4.80
C TYR A 145 -8.70 38.48 -5.83
N GLU A 146 -7.88 38.92 -6.79
CA GLU A 146 -7.24 38.03 -7.77
C GLU A 146 -6.36 36.96 -7.09
N LYS A 147 -5.55 37.34 -6.10
CA LYS A 147 -4.71 36.40 -5.34
C LYS A 147 -5.54 35.43 -4.50
N GLU A 148 -6.65 35.87 -3.93
CA GLU A 148 -7.56 35.01 -3.18
C GLU A 148 -8.24 33.97 -4.11
N ILE A 149 -8.60 34.36 -5.33
CA ILE A 149 -9.09 33.42 -6.36
C ILE A 149 -8.01 32.39 -6.71
N ALA A 150 -6.77 32.86 -6.94
CA ALA A 150 -5.65 31.97 -7.25
C ALA A 150 -5.36 30.99 -6.10
N ARG A 151 -5.43 31.45 -4.84
CA ARG A 151 -5.27 30.60 -3.66
C ARG A 151 -6.36 29.52 -3.60
N LYS A 152 -7.62 29.91 -3.74
CA LYS A 152 -8.74 28.95 -3.76
C LYS A 152 -8.60 27.93 -4.88
N ALA A 153 -8.15 28.35 -6.06
CA ALA A 153 -7.87 27.41 -7.15
C ALA A 153 -6.75 26.42 -6.76
N ALA A 154 -5.65 26.90 -6.16
CA ALA A 154 -4.58 26.05 -5.68
C ALA A 154 -5.05 25.07 -4.58
N ASP A 155 -5.91 25.51 -3.65
CA ASP A 155 -6.50 24.65 -2.61
C ASP A 155 -7.35 23.52 -3.23
N THR A 156 -8.11 23.82 -4.29
CA THR A 156 -8.85 22.77 -5.02
C THR A 156 -7.91 21.79 -5.74
N ASP A 157 -6.76 22.25 -6.22
CA ASP A 157 -5.78 21.36 -6.84
C ASP A 157 -5.05 20.48 -5.81
N ILE A 158 -4.78 21.02 -4.60
CA ILE A 158 -4.25 20.24 -3.49
C ILE A 158 -5.21 19.11 -3.12
N THR A 159 -6.50 19.40 -2.92
CA THR A 159 -7.48 18.36 -2.57
C THR A 159 -7.60 17.28 -3.65
N LYS A 160 -7.54 17.63 -4.93
CA LYS A 160 -7.50 16.67 -6.04
C LYS A 160 -6.24 15.81 -6.02
N LEU A 161 -5.09 16.42 -5.77
CA LEU A 161 -3.81 15.70 -5.70
C LEU A 161 -3.75 14.78 -4.47
N GLU A 162 -4.31 15.17 -3.33
CA GLU A 162 -4.45 14.33 -2.13
C GLU A 162 -5.33 13.10 -2.43
N ALA A 163 -6.49 13.32 -3.04
CA ALA A 163 -7.36 12.22 -3.47
C ALA A 163 -6.66 11.30 -4.50
N SER A 164 -5.86 11.87 -5.40
CA SER A 164 -5.07 11.10 -6.38
C SER A 164 -3.96 10.29 -5.70
N LEU A 165 -3.33 10.83 -4.66
CA LEU A 165 -2.31 10.15 -3.88
C LEU A 165 -2.90 8.98 -3.09
N ASP A 166 -4.04 9.17 -2.44
CA ASP A 166 -4.73 8.11 -1.71
C ASP A 166 -5.19 6.99 -2.66
N LYS A 167 -5.72 7.37 -3.83
CA LYS A 167 -6.05 6.42 -4.89
C LYS A 167 -4.82 5.65 -5.37
N ALA A 168 -3.71 6.34 -5.66
CA ALA A 168 -2.47 5.70 -6.11
C ALA A 168 -1.91 4.71 -5.06
N ARG A 169 -2.02 5.05 -3.76
CA ARG A 169 -1.64 4.13 -2.67
C ARG A 169 -2.54 2.90 -2.60
N ALA A 170 -3.85 3.09 -2.74
CA ALA A 170 -4.79 1.97 -2.78
C ALA A 170 -4.52 1.04 -3.97
N GLU A 171 -4.30 1.63 -5.15
CA GLU A 171 -3.95 0.90 -6.38
C GLU A 171 -2.62 0.16 -6.27
N MET A 172 -1.61 0.75 -5.62
CA MET A 172 -0.34 0.08 -5.33
C MET A 172 -0.58 -1.17 -4.47
N VAL A 173 -1.34 -1.05 -3.38
CA VAL A 173 -1.58 -2.19 -2.47
C VAL A 173 -2.34 -3.32 -3.17
N SER A 174 -3.42 -3.00 -3.89
CA SER A 174 -4.17 -4.03 -4.62
C SER A 174 -3.36 -4.61 -5.78
N GLY A 175 -2.70 -3.76 -6.57
CA GLY A 175 -1.94 -4.18 -7.75
C GLY A 175 -0.76 -5.07 -7.39
N ILE A 176 -0.01 -4.73 -6.33
CA ILE A 176 1.08 -5.56 -5.83
C ILE A 176 0.54 -6.92 -5.33
N SER A 177 -0.57 -6.92 -4.59
CA SER A 177 -1.18 -8.18 -4.12
C SER A 177 -1.64 -9.08 -5.26
N ASP A 178 -2.20 -8.51 -6.32
CA ASP A 178 -2.66 -9.27 -7.48
C ASP A 178 -1.48 -9.85 -8.27
N ILE A 179 -0.38 -9.08 -8.42
CA ILE A 179 0.85 -9.57 -9.03
C ILE A 179 1.44 -10.73 -8.23
N GLU A 180 1.51 -10.62 -6.89
CA GLU A 180 2.00 -11.71 -6.02
C GLU A 180 1.18 -12.99 -6.19
N LYS A 181 -0.16 -12.88 -6.20
CA LYS A 181 -1.06 -14.01 -6.38
C LYS A 181 -0.90 -14.66 -7.74
N ASN A 182 -0.90 -13.86 -8.81
CA ASN A 182 -0.80 -14.35 -10.17
C ASN A 182 0.54 -15.05 -10.39
N CYS A 183 1.64 -14.43 -9.98
CA CYS A 183 2.97 -15.02 -10.06
C CYS A 183 3.08 -16.33 -9.27
N SER A 184 2.56 -16.36 -8.05
CA SER A 184 2.58 -17.57 -7.22
C SER A 184 1.75 -18.69 -7.83
N THR A 185 0.58 -18.35 -8.38
CA THR A 185 -0.31 -19.29 -9.06
C THR A 185 0.35 -19.90 -10.29
N ASP A 186 1.00 -19.08 -11.12
CA ASP A 186 1.69 -19.54 -12.34
C ASP A 186 2.84 -20.50 -12.02
N ILE A 187 3.65 -20.18 -10.99
CA ILE A 187 4.74 -21.05 -10.52
C ILE A 187 4.17 -22.38 -10.04
N LEU A 188 3.15 -22.35 -9.18
CA LEU A 188 2.54 -23.56 -8.63
C LEU A 188 1.89 -24.41 -9.72
N GLN A 189 1.18 -23.80 -10.68
CA GLN A 189 0.59 -24.52 -11.80
C GLN A 189 1.66 -25.25 -12.62
N THR A 190 2.82 -24.62 -12.84
CA THR A 190 3.94 -25.25 -13.54
C THR A 190 4.49 -26.43 -12.76
N ILE A 191 4.71 -26.27 -11.45
CA ILE A 191 5.18 -27.35 -10.59
C ILE A 191 4.19 -28.52 -10.58
N TYR A 192 2.90 -28.25 -10.42
CA TYR A 192 1.87 -29.29 -10.38
C TYR A 192 1.76 -30.06 -11.69
N LYS A 193 1.90 -29.41 -12.85
CA LYS A 193 1.95 -30.10 -14.14
C LYS A 193 3.12 -31.08 -14.23
N VAL A 194 4.30 -30.69 -13.73
CA VAL A 194 5.47 -31.57 -13.71
C VAL A 194 5.28 -32.74 -12.74
N LEU A 195 4.69 -32.48 -11.56
CA LEU A 195 4.37 -33.52 -10.58
C LEU A 195 3.36 -34.52 -11.14
N GLU A 196 2.32 -34.04 -11.83
CA GLU A 196 1.31 -34.88 -12.49
C GLU A 196 1.95 -35.80 -13.54
N GLN A 197 2.84 -35.26 -14.38
CA GLN A 197 3.58 -36.06 -15.38
C GLN A 197 4.42 -37.15 -14.72
N ILE A 198 5.18 -36.82 -13.67
CA ILE A 198 5.98 -37.80 -12.93
C ILE A 198 5.08 -38.85 -12.27
N ALA A 199 3.95 -38.44 -11.70
CA ALA A 199 3.00 -39.35 -11.07
C ALA A 199 2.46 -40.38 -12.07
N VAL A 200 2.07 -39.95 -13.27
CA VAL A 200 1.59 -40.85 -14.33
C VAL A 200 2.70 -41.78 -14.82
N GLU A 201 3.90 -41.26 -15.09
CA GLU A 201 5.01 -42.06 -15.62
C GLU A 201 5.50 -43.14 -14.67
N GLU A 202 5.41 -42.90 -13.37
CA GLU A 202 5.95 -43.79 -12.34
C GLU A 202 4.89 -44.56 -11.57
N GLU A 203 3.64 -44.46 -12.04
CA GLU A 203 2.45 -45.06 -11.44
C GLU A 203 2.34 -44.71 -9.94
N LEU A 204 2.65 -43.45 -9.60
CA LEU A 204 2.54 -42.93 -8.23
C LEU A 204 1.09 -42.63 -7.91
N LEU A 205 0.62 -43.13 -6.76
CA LEU A 205 -0.75 -42.88 -6.32
C LEU A 205 -0.88 -41.52 -5.63
N VAL A 206 0.10 -41.21 -4.78
CA VAL A 206 0.11 -40.01 -3.94
C VAL A 206 1.51 -39.45 -3.89
N ILE A 207 1.61 -38.13 -4.04
CA ILE A 207 2.81 -37.36 -3.75
C ILE A 207 2.50 -36.52 -2.50
N ILE A 208 3.31 -36.69 -1.46
CA ILE A 208 3.17 -35.98 -0.19
C ILE A 208 4.28 -34.93 -0.10
N ASP A 209 3.94 -33.72 0.36
CA ASP A 209 4.96 -32.71 0.65
C ASP A 209 5.82 -33.18 1.84
N LYS A 210 7.15 -33.17 1.64
CA LYS A 210 8.16 -33.62 2.59
C LYS A 210 8.04 -32.95 3.96
N ASN A 211 7.54 -31.72 4.02
CA ASN A 211 7.32 -30.99 5.27
C ASN A 211 6.30 -31.64 6.22
N TYR A 212 5.43 -32.53 5.71
CA TYR A 212 4.43 -33.25 6.51
C TYR A 212 4.86 -34.68 6.86
N ILE A 213 6.09 -35.07 6.54
CA ILE A 213 6.60 -36.43 6.76
C ILE A 213 7.62 -36.41 7.89
N LEU A 214 7.29 -37.05 9.01
CA LEU A 214 8.20 -37.18 10.15
C LEU A 214 9.24 -38.29 9.95
N TYR A 215 8.80 -39.42 9.39
CA TYR A 215 9.64 -40.57 9.09
C TYR A 215 9.00 -41.37 7.95
N ALA A 216 9.79 -41.70 6.93
CA ALA A 216 9.38 -42.62 5.89
C ALA A 216 10.57 -43.54 5.54
N PRO A 217 10.45 -44.85 5.77
CA PRO A 217 11.49 -45.80 5.39
C PRO A 217 11.51 -45.95 3.86
N GLU A 218 12.70 -45.82 3.25
CA GLU A 218 12.95 -45.96 1.79
C GLU A 218 11.88 -45.36 0.88
N ALA A 219 11.25 -44.25 1.30
CA ALA A 219 10.23 -43.64 0.47
C ALA A 219 10.88 -42.90 -0.72
N TYR A 220 10.13 -42.83 -1.80
CA TYR A 220 10.63 -42.40 -3.09
C TYR A 220 10.65 -40.87 -3.17
N ASP A 221 11.78 -40.25 -2.82
CA ASP A 221 12.02 -38.80 -2.97
C ASP A 221 12.13 -38.44 -4.45
N ILE A 222 11.13 -37.71 -4.98
CA ILE A 222 11.11 -37.28 -6.38
C ILE A 222 11.63 -35.85 -6.59
N THR A 223 12.10 -35.18 -5.53
CA THR A 223 12.50 -33.77 -5.57
C THR A 223 13.47 -33.46 -6.70
N SER A 224 14.59 -34.17 -6.77
CA SER A 224 15.61 -33.93 -7.81
C SER A 224 15.05 -34.11 -9.22
N LYS A 225 14.17 -35.09 -9.41
CA LYS A 225 13.53 -35.37 -10.71
C LYS A 225 12.59 -34.26 -11.13
N VAL A 226 11.81 -33.71 -10.20
CA VAL A 226 10.96 -32.54 -10.45
C VAL A 226 11.81 -31.34 -10.84
N ILE A 227 12.89 -31.09 -10.08
CA ILE A 227 13.83 -29.99 -10.35
C ILE A 227 14.45 -30.12 -11.74
N ASP A 228 14.87 -31.31 -12.14
CA ASP A 228 15.48 -31.54 -13.44
C ASP A 228 14.52 -31.34 -14.61
N ARG A 229 13.21 -31.55 -14.42
CA ARG A 229 12.18 -31.25 -15.44
C ARG A 229 11.72 -29.80 -15.48
N LEU A 230 12.00 -29.03 -14.43
CA LEU A 230 11.64 -27.61 -14.35
C LEU A 230 12.68 -26.68 -14.99
N LYS A 231 13.90 -27.19 -15.22
CA LYS A 231 14.98 -26.46 -15.90
C LYS A 231 14.72 -26.38 -17.41
#